data_AF-A0A3P5XG41-F1
#
_entry.id   AF-A0A3P5XG41-F1
#
_cell.length_a   1.000
_cell.length_b   1.000
_cell.length_c   1.000
_cell.angle_alpha   90.00
_cell.angle_beta   90.00
_cell.angle_gamma   90.00
#
_symmetry.space_group_name_H-M   'P 1'
#
loop_
_entity.id
_entity.type
_entity.pdbx_description
1 polymer ?
#
loop_
_entity_poly.entity_id
_entity_poly.type
_entity_poly.pdbx_seq_one_letter_code
_entity_poly.pdbx_strand_id
1 'polypeptide(L)'
;MYIDFYGRKTSERPSVGHFEKSRGGIWRLVNPSLPIDALMSILEDINLKVIQGLFADPSIFWDTLATFDFDLMHAGLDPEARASRDEFNEFFKSASSDAQKLILYYSVRGYNHAAQNMLNHVVISLGDAYELLSQDNLDDSTPLDIQSYGGEHYRNLSSTTCFRIWEKLSFCIEKVISLLDFLSKYVAEISEMHGKKLTGKLNTSSVTYGDWRKIKLAKNTALCDLTDALRLLTVLRDETVHNGTIDHFSRVYEHAINSKVQSRFLLLPDHEGGRILTAAGRRRFFRQDNHLNAILPGAIHQVLNDTLLSLQTVNSRMPTVWDDPSLYYDRHEELHEALDAAGKVGAFVKYKATDA
;
A
#
# COMPACT_ATOMS: atom_id res chain seq x y z
N MET A 1 -14.50 13.74 -16.66
CA MET A 1 -13.57 13.09 -17.60
C MET A 1 -13.18 11.77 -16.98
N TYR A 2 -13.25 10.69 -17.76
CA TYR A 2 -12.98 9.33 -17.32
C TYR A 2 -11.92 8.71 -18.21
N ILE A 3 -11.15 7.76 -17.67
CA ILE A 3 -10.13 7.01 -18.42
C ILE A 3 -10.46 5.52 -18.28
N ASP A 4 -10.63 4.80 -19.39
CA ASP A 4 -10.79 3.34 -19.31
C ASP A 4 -9.45 2.61 -19.19
N PHE A 5 -9.49 1.29 -19.04
CA PHE A 5 -8.27 0.50 -18.88
C PHE A 5 -7.33 0.53 -20.08
N TYR A 6 -7.79 0.99 -21.26
CA TYR A 6 -6.99 1.09 -22.47
C TYR A 6 -6.53 2.52 -22.77
N GLY A 7 -6.60 3.41 -21.76
CA GLY A 7 -6.15 4.80 -21.86
C GLY A 7 -7.09 5.70 -22.66
N ARG A 8 -8.33 5.29 -22.96
CA ARG A 8 -9.26 6.14 -23.70
C ARG A 8 -9.92 7.15 -22.75
N LYS A 9 -9.83 8.43 -23.09
CA LYS A 9 -10.57 9.51 -22.41
C LYS A 9 -12.01 9.58 -22.92
N THR A 10 -12.95 9.68 -22.00
CA THR A 10 -14.38 9.84 -22.30
C THR A 10 -15.02 10.93 -21.43
N SER A 11 -16.01 11.61 -21.99
CA SER A 11 -16.87 12.56 -21.26
C SER A 11 -18.01 11.86 -20.54
N GLU A 12 -18.44 10.71 -21.05
CA GLU A 12 -19.50 9.87 -20.49
C GLU A 12 -18.92 8.83 -19.53
N ARG A 13 -19.62 8.59 -18.41
CA ARG A 13 -19.14 7.65 -17.39
C ARG A 13 -19.22 6.21 -17.91
N PRO A 14 -18.10 5.47 -17.98
CA PRO A 14 -18.14 4.07 -18.41
C PRO A 14 -18.94 3.20 -17.44
N SER A 15 -19.68 2.22 -17.97
CA SER A 15 -20.36 1.19 -17.17
C SER A 15 -19.39 0.14 -16.61
N VAL A 16 -18.23 -0.02 -17.25
CA VAL A 16 -17.16 -0.94 -16.87
C VAL A 16 -16.08 -0.25 -16.03
N GLY A 17 -15.04 -1.00 -15.65
CA GLY A 17 -13.90 -0.48 -14.91
C GLY A 17 -13.24 0.73 -15.57
N HIS A 18 -13.06 1.79 -14.80
CA HIS A 18 -12.50 3.06 -15.27
C HIS A 18 -11.84 3.84 -14.13
N PHE A 19 -11.15 4.92 -14.49
CA PHE A 19 -10.57 5.88 -13.56
C PHE A 19 -11.31 7.21 -13.65
N GLU A 20 -11.57 7.81 -12.49
CA GLU A 20 -12.12 9.16 -12.38
C GLU A 20 -11.28 10.01 -11.43
N LYS A 21 -11.13 11.31 -11.73
CA LYS A 21 -10.33 12.23 -10.92
C LYS A 21 -11.14 12.68 -9.70
N SER A 22 -10.63 12.40 -8.51
CA SER A 22 -11.22 12.85 -7.24
C SER A 22 -11.03 14.36 -7.04
N ARG A 23 -11.74 14.95 -6.05
CA ARG A 23 -11.62 16.39 -5.72
C ARG A 23 -10.18 16.82 -5.37
N GLY A 24 -9.36 15.91 -4.84
CA GLY A 24 -7.95 16.16 -4.53
C GLY A 24 -6.99 15.97 -5.71
N GLY A 25 -7.50 15.77 -6.94
CA GLY A 25 -6.67 15.58 -8.12
C GLY A 25 -6.13 14.16 -8.32
N ILE A 26 -6.41 13.22 -7.41
CA ILE A 26 -5.97 11.83 -7.52
C ILE A 26 -6.94 11.03 -8.38
N TRP A 27 -6.43 10.28 -9.36
CA TRP A 27 -7.22 9.35 -10.16
C TRP A 27 -7.55 8.08 -9.37
N ARG A 28 -8.84 7.75 -9.26
CA ARG A 28 -9.33 6.59 -8.50
C ARG A 28 -9.93 5.56 -9.43
N LEU A 29 -9.65 4.30 -9.16
CA LEU A 29 -10.29 3.16 -9.82
C LEU A 29 -11.76 3.06 -9.38
N VAL A 30 -12.65 2.85 -10.34
CA VAL A 30 -14.09 2.66 -10.17
C VAL A 30 -14.49 1.37 -10.89
N ASN A 31 -15.39 0.60 -10.27
CA ASN A 31 -15.94 -0.65 -10.80
C ASN A 31 -14.87 -1.71 -11.16
N PRO A 32 -14.18 -2.31 -10.17
CA PRO A 32 -14.44 -2.16 -8.73
C PRO A 32 -13.58 -1.07 -8.08
N SER A 33 -14.07 -0.46 -6.99
CA SER A 33 -13.28 0.48 -6.18
C SER A 33 -12.33 -0.25 -5.26
N LEU A 34 -11.10 0.25 -5.11
CA LEU A 34 -10.16 -0.29 -4.11
C LEU A 34 -10.66 -0.01 -2.68
N PRO A 35 -10.57 -0.97 -1.74
CA PRO A 35 -11.14 -0.85 -0.39
C PRO A 35 -10.24 -0.03 0.56
N ILE A 36 -9.70 1.09 0.09
CA ILE A 36 -8.64 1.86 0.79
C ILE A 36 -9.15 2.41 2.12
N ASP A 37 -10.29 3.11 2.12
CA ASP A 37 -10.83 3.73 3.33
C ASP A 37 -11.16 2.67 4.40
N ALA A 38 -11.69 1.51 3.97
CA ALA A 38 -11.97 0.39 4.86
C ALA A 38 -10.69 -0.25 5.43
N LEU A 39 -9.63 -0.34 4.61
CA LEU A 39 -8.31 -0.80 5.06
C LEU A 39 -7.65 0.17 6.05
N MET A 40 -7.74 1.48 5.80
CA MET A 40 -7.24 2.50 6.73
C MET A 40 -7.99 2.42 8.06
N SER A 41 -9.33 2.30 8.02
CA SER A 41 -10.18 2.18 9.21
C SER A 41 -9.85 0.94 10.04
N ILE A 42 -9.77 -0.25 9.43
CA ILE A 42 -9.51 -1.49 10.18
C ILE A 42 -8.10 -1.47 10.81
N LEU A 43 -7.15 -0.79 10.17
CA LEU A 43 -5.80 -0.63 10.71
C LEU A 43 -5.79 0.26 11.95
N GLU A 44 -6.58 1.33 11.97
CA GLU A 44 -6.75 2.15 13.19
C GLU A 44 -7.50 1.41 14.29
N ASP A 45 -8.52 0.60 13.95
CA ASP A 45 -9.21 -0.26 14.94
C ASP A 45 -8.24 -1.25 15.60
N ILE A 46 -7.40 -1.90 14.80
CA ILE A 46 -6.36 -2.81 15.32
C ILE A 46 -5.37 -2.02 16.17
N ASN A 47 -4.95 -0.83 15.73
CA ASN A 47 -4.03 0.02 16.47
C ASN A 47 -4.59 0.44 17.84
N LEU A 48 -5.88 0.77 17.94
CA LEU A 48 -6.54 1.02 19.22
C LEU A 48 -6.48 -0.22 20.11
N LYS A 49 -6.76 -1.41 19.58
CA LYS A 49 -6.64 -2.66 20.37
C LYS A 49 -5.22 -2.99 20.80
N VAL A 50 -4.20 -2.55 20.05
CA VAL A 50 -2.81 -2.65 20.49
C VAL A 50 -2.59 -1.79 21.74
N ILE A 51 -3.09 -0.56 21.77
CA ILE A 51 -3.00 0.31 22.96
C ILE A 51 -3.71 -0.35 24.14
N GLN A 52 -4.93 -0.85 23.93
CA GLN A 52 -5.72 -1.57 24.93
C GLN A 52 -4.99 -2.80 25.50
N GLY A 53 -4.26 -3.53 24.67
CA GLY A 53 -3.46 -4.69 25.11
C GLY A 53 -2.24 -4.32 25.95
N LEU A 54 -1.72 -3.09 25.81
CA LEU A 54 -0.56 -2.58 26.55
C LEU A 54 -0.95 -1.84 27.82
N PHE A 55 -2.04 -1.08 27.78
CA PHE A 55 -2.50 -0.21 28.87
C PHE A 55 -3.88 -0.64 29.35
N ALA A 56 -3.97 -1.01 30.63
CA ALA A 56 -5.23 -1.46 31.23
C ALA A 56 -6.31 -0.36 31.27
N ASP A 57 -5.89 0.90 31.30
CA ASP A 57 -6.76 2.08 31.34
C ASP A 57 -6.22 3.16 30.37
N PRO A 58 -7.09 3.85 29.60
CA PRO A 58 -6.70 4.96 28.73
C PRO A 58 -5.91 6.06 29.44
N SER A 59 -6.20 6.32 30.72
CA SER A 59 -5.55 7.38 31.50
C SER A 59 -4.06 7.12 31.62
N ILE A 60 -3.65 5.86 31.83
CA ILE A 60 -2.24 5.48 31.97
C ILE A 60 -1.46 5.77 30.69
N PHE A 61 -2.06 5.52 29.53
CA PHE A 61 -1.47 5.85 28.24
C PHE A 61 -1.21 7.37 28.14
N TRP A 62 -2.24 8.18 28.39
CA TRP A 62 -2.16 9.63 28.29
C TRP A 62 -1.22 10.24 29.33
N ASP A 63 -1.27 9.79 30.58
CA ASP A 63 -0.37 10.23 31.65
C ASP A 63 1.09 9.91 31.30
N THR A 64 1.34 8.73 30.73
CA THR A 64 2.68 8.35 30.27
C THR A 64 3.13 9.23 29.10
N LEU A 65 2.27 9.43 28.11
CA LEU A 65 2.57 10.23 26.92
C LEU A 65 2.87 11.70 27.29
N ALA A 66 2.12 12.27 28.23
CA ALA A 66 2.31 13.63 28.72
C ALA A 66 3.64 13.84 29.46
N THR A 67 4.32 12.77 29.87
CA THR A 67 5.66 12.86 30.50
C THR A 67 6.80 12.61 29.51
N PHE A 68 6.48 12.24 28.27
CA PHE A 68 7.47 11.75 27.31
C PHE A 68 8.02 12.87 26.43
N ASP A 69 9.34 12.87 26.25
CA ASP A 69 10.00 13.77 25.32
C ASP A 69 9.80 13.30 23.86
N PHE A 70 9.40 14.21 22.98
CA PHE A 70 9.14 13.89 21.57
C PHE A 70 10.36 13.26 20.90
N ASP A 71 11.57 13.80 21.12
CA ASP A 71 12.78 13.35 20.44
C ASP A 71 13.13 11.92 20.87
N LEU A 72 12.88 11.55 22.13
CA LEU A 72 13.06 10.18 22.62
C LEU A 72 11.95 9.22 22.16
N MET A 73 10.70 9.67 22.10
CA MET A 73 9.57 8.82 21.69
C MET A 73 9.67 8.42 20.21
N HIS A 74 10.08 9.36 19.37
CA HIS A 74 10.14 9.20 17.92
C HIS A 74 11.55 8.90 17.38
N ALA A 75 12.53 8.71 18.26
CA ALA A 75 13.91 8.41 17.89
C ALA A 75 13.99 7.22 16.92
N GLY A 76 14.56 7.44 15.73
CA GLY A 76 14.70 6.40 14.70
C GLY A 76 13.39 6.00 13.99
N LEU A 77 12.27 6.64 14.31
CA LEU A 77 10.96 6.48 13.65
C LEU A 77 10.59 7.70 12.81
N ASP A 78 11.01 8.89 13.24
CA ASP A 78 10.70 10.17 12.60
C ASP A 78 11.99 10.97 12.33
N PRO A 79 12.20 11.54 11.14
CA PRO A 79 13.36 12.38 10.86
C PRO A 79 13.40 13.68 11.68
N GLU A 80 12.27 14.14 12.24
CA GLU A 80 12.21 15.32 13.10
C GLU A 80 12.60 15.04 14.56
N ALA A 81 12.79 13.77 14.92
CA ALA A 81 13.28 13.36 16.23
C ALA A 81 14.79 13.47 16.29
N ARG A 82 15.31 14.27 17.23
CA ARG A 82 16.74 14.63 17.28
C ARG A 82 17.59 13.74 18.18
N ALA A 83 16.98 12.84 18.95
CA ALA A 83 17.71 11.95 19.84
C ALA A 83 18.59 10.98 19.05
N SER A 84 19.83 10.84 19.49
CA SER A 84 20.77 9.85 18.98
C SER A 84 20.42 8.43 19.47
N ARG A 85 20.96 7.42 18.80
CA ARG A 85 20.86 6.01 19.20
C ARG A 85 21.34 5.80 20.65
N ASP A 86 22.41 6.47 21.05
CA ASP A 86 23.05 6.25 22.34
C ASP A 86 22.23 6.89 23.48
N GLU A 87 21.71 8.10 23.26
CA GLU A 87 20.75 8.76 24.18
C GLU A 87 19.47 7.93 24.35
N PHE A 88 18.90 7.43 23.26
CA PHE A 88 17.72 6.56 23.31
C PHE A 88 17.97 5.29 24.12
N ASN A 89 19.12 4.63 23.90
CA ASN A 89 19.48 3.41 24.62
C ASN A 89 19.74 3.65 26.11
N GLU A 90 20.28 4.81 26.48
CA GLU A 90 20.47 5.21 27.88
C GLU A 90 19.12 5.44 28.55
N PHE A 91 18.25 6.21 27.90
CA PHE A 91 16.89 6.44 28.37
C PHE A 91 16.09 5.13 28.51
N PHE A 92 16.15 4.22 27.53
CA PHE A 92 15.41 2.96 27.59
C PHE A 92 15.78 2.10 28.81
N LYS A 93 17.04 2.16 29.27
CA LYS A 93 17.50 1.39 30.44
C LYS A 93 16.90 1.90 31.76
N SER A 94 16.63 3.19 31.85
CA SER A 94 16.06 3.84 33.06
C SER A 94 14.55 4.08 32.95
N ALA A 95 13.96 3.86 31.78
CA ALA A 95 12.54 4.04 31.52
C ALA A 95 11.66 3.16 32.43
N SER A 96 10.54 3.73 32.88
CA SER A 96 9.50 2.99 33.61
C SER A 96 8.87 1.90 32.74
N SER A 97 8.15 0.96 33.35
CA SER A 97 7.45 -0.08 32.58
C SER A 97 6.45 0.52 31.60
N ASP A 98 5.74 1.60 31.96
CA ASP A 98 4.75 2.22 31.09
C ASP A 98 5.41 3.02 29.96
N ALA A 99 6.54 3.68 30.24
CA ALA A 99 7.37 4.29 29.21
C ALA A 99 7.88 3.25 28.18
N GLN A 100 8.33 2.08 28.63
CA GLN A 100 8.75 1.00 27.74
C GLN A 100 7.59 0.45 26.89
N LYS A 101 6.37 0.37 27.44
CA LYS A 101 5.17 -0.02 26.67
C LYS A 101 4.85 1.02 25.60
N LEU A 102 4.99 2.31 25.92
CA LEU A 102 4.76 3.39 24.96
C LEU A 102 5.75 3.33 23.80
N ILE A 103 7.04 3.11 24.08
CA ILE A 103 8.08 2.90 23.07
C ILE A 103 7.75 1.70 22.17
N LEU A 104 7.33 0.57 22.78
CA LEU A 104 6.91 -0.59 22.01
C LEU A 104 5.73 -0.24 21.11
N TYR A 105 4.69 0.41 21.64
CA TYR A 105 3.52 0.83 20.88
C TYR A 105 3.91 1.62 19.63
N TYR A 106 4.71 2.68 19.76
CA TYR A 106 5.13 3.50 18.62
C TYR A 106 6.02 2.71 17.63
N SER A 107 6.85 1.81 18.13
CA SER A 107 7.65 0.92 17.26
C SER A 107 6.76 -0.01 16.43
N VAL A 108 5.72 -0.59 17.02
CA VAL A 108 4.76 -1.46 16.32
C VAL A 108 3.84 -0.65 15.40
N ARG A 109 3.42 0.55 15.83
CA ARG A 109 2.65 1.51 15.02
C ARG A 109 3.40 1.94 13.77
N GLY A 110 4.74 1.97 13.80
CA GLY A 110 5.55 2.21 12.61
C GLY A 110 5.27 1.24 11.46
N TYR A 111 4.94 -0.03 11.74
CA TYR A 111 4.52 -0.97 10.70
C TYR A 111 3.13 -0.64 10.15
N ASN A 112 2.19 -0.21 11.00
CA ASN A 112 0.89 0.26 10.57
C ASN A 112 1.02 1.48 9.65
N HIS A 113 1.75 2.51 10.06
CA HIS A 113 1.98 3.71 9.24
C HIS A 113 2.64 3.40 7.91
N ALA A 114 3.62 2.50 7.89
CA ALA A 114 4.23 2.03 6.65
C ALA A 114 3.20 1.35 5.72
N ALA A 115 2.32 0.50 6.25
CA ALA A 115 1.26 -0.14 5.49
C ALA A 115 0.26 0.89 4.90
N GLN A 116 -0.19 1.85 5.71
CA GLN A 116 -1.07 2.93 5.25
C GLN A 116 -0.41 3.76 4.14
N ASN A 117 0.87 4.12 4.30
CA ASN A 117 1.59 4.85 3.26
C ASN A 117 1.72 4.04 1.95
N MET A 118 1.93 2.72 2.04
CA MET A 118 1.95 1.84 0.86
C MET A 118 0.61 1.81 0.12
N LEU A 119 -0.52 1.84 0.83
CA LEU A 119 -1.85 1.94 0.21
C LEU A 119 -1.98 3.23 -0.61
N ASN A 120 -1.53 4.37 -0.06
CA ASN A 120 -1.54 5.64 -0.79
C ASN A 120 -0.66 5.58 -2.05
N HIS A 121 0.54 5.01 -1.95
CA HIS A 121 1.42 4.82 -3.10
C HIS A 121 0.78 3.94 -4.19
N VAL A 122 0.07 2.87 -3.81
CA VAL A 122 -0.66 2.01 -4.76
C VAL A 122 -1.71 2.81 -5.53
N VAL A 123 -2.56 3.58 -4.83
CA VAL A 123 -3.63 4.37 -5.46
C VAL A 123 -3.07 5.42 -6.41
N ILE A 124 -2.10 6.21 -5.94
CA ILE A 124 -1.52 7.31 -6.72
C ILE A 124 -0.80 6.75 -7.93
N SER A 125 0.08 5.77 -7.75
CA SER A 125 0.88 5.21 -8.84
C SER A 125 0.02 4.54 -9.89
N LEU A 126 -1.02 3.81 -9.48
CA LEU A 126 -1.97 3.22 -10.41
C LEU A 126 -2.67 4.32 -11.22
N GLY A 127 -3.26 5.32 -10.56
CA GLY A 127 -3.95 6.43 -11.21
C GLY A 127 -3.07 7.21 -12.21
N ASP A 128 -1.85 7.55 -11.80
CA ASP A 128 -0.87 8.27 -12.63
C ASP A 128 -0.49 7.47 -13.88
N ALA A 129 -0.36 6.14 -13.77
CA ALA A 129 -0.08 5.30 -14.91
C ALA A 129 -1.18 5.39 -15.99
N TYR A 130 -2.47 5.41 -15.59
CA TYR A 130 -3.57 5.57 -16.54
C TYR A 130 -3.70 7.01 -17.05
N GLU A 131 -3.38 8.02 -16.24
CA GLU A 131 -3.30 9.41 -16.73
C GLU A 131 -2.26 9.53 -17.85
N LEU A 132 -1.05 8.97 -17.66
CA LEU A 132 -0.02 8.92 -18.69
C LEU A 132 -0.45 8.10 -19.91
N LEU A 133 -1.05 6.92 -19.70
CA LEU A 133 -1.56 6.08 -20.77
C LEU A 133 -2.64 6.78 -21.60
N SER A 134 -3.28 7.82 -21.05
CA SER A 134 -4.36 8.58 -21.70
C SER A 134 -3.93 9.85 -22.44
N GLN A 135 -2.62 10.11 -22.51
CA GLN A 135 -2.10 11.23 -23.30
C GLN A 135 -2.36 11.03 -24.79
N ASP A 136 -2.53 12.10 -25.56
CA ASP A 136 -2.83 11.95 -26.98
C ASP A 136 -1.67 11.29 -27.73
N ASN A 137 -0.43 11.65 -27.39
CA ASN A 137 0.80 11.08 -27.90
C ASN A 137 1.68 10.61 -26.74
N LEU A 138 2.31 9.44 -26.87
CA LEU A 138 3.29 8.96 -25.88
C LEU A 138 4.72 9.31 -26.24
N ASP A 139 5.01 9.74 -27.47
CA ASP A 139 6.35 10.18 -27.89
C ASP A 139 6.35 11.67 -28.24
N ASP A 140 6.81 12.49 -27.31
CA ASP A 140 6.90 13.95 -27.48
C ASP A 140 7.87 14.36 -28.61
N SER A 141 8.79 13.48 -29.01
CA SER A 141 9.79 13.80 -30.03
C SER A 141 9.26 13.65 -31.47
N THR A 142 8.20 12.86 -31.65
CA THR A 142 7.63 12.57 -32.97
C THR A 142 6.13 12.87 -32.97
N PRO A 143 5.63 13.84 -33.76
CA PRO A 143 4.20 14.08 -33.94
C PRO A 143 3.41 12.84 -34.43
N LEU A 144 2.15 12.70 -34.01
CA LEU A 144 1.28 11.55 -34.32
C LEU A 144 1.03 11.34 -35.81
N ASP A 145 0.97 12.41 -36.59
CA ASP A 145 0.79 12.39 -38.04
C ASP A 145 2.00 11.79 -38.75
N ILE A 146 3.21 12.04 -38.24
CA ILE A 146 4.45 11.43 -38.74
C ILE A 146 4.53 9.94 -38.36
N GLN A 147 4.00 9.58 -37.19
CA GLN A 147 3.95 8.18 -36.73
C GLN A 147 2.83 7.35 -37.41
N SER A 148 1.95 7.97 -38.20
CA SER A 148 0.77 7.32 -38.80
C SER A 148 1.10 6.70 -40.16
N TYR A 149 0.72 5.45 -40.36
CA TYR A 149 0.87 4.75 -41.65
C TYR A 149 -0.38 4.80 -42.55
N GLY A 150 -1.41 5.55 -42.14
CA GLY A 150 -2.72 5.58 -42.81
C GLY A 150 -3.52 4.29 -42.56
N GLY A 151 -4.86 4.40 -42.56
CA GLY A 151 -5.73 3.26 -42.26
C GLY A 151 -5.59 2.75 -40.82
N GLU A 152 -6.06 1.53 -40.59
CA GLU A 152 -5.97 0.83 -39.30
C GLU A 152 -4.61 0.13 -39.16
N HIS A 153 -3.92 0.36 -38.06
CA HIS A 153 -2.61 -0.23 -37.81
C HIS A 153 -2.31 -0.41 -36.32
N TYR A 154 -1.40 -1.35 -36.03
CA TYR A 154 -0.85 -1.58 -34.70
C TYR A 154 0.62 -1.20 -34.68
N ARG A 155 1.06 -0.54 -33.62
CA ARG A 155 2.46 -0.17 -33.41
C ARG A 155 2.85 -0.38 -31.96
N ASN A 156 4.16 -0.39 -31.70
CA ASN A 156 4.69 -0.33 -30.34
C ASN A 156 5.60 0.90 -30.19
N LEU A 157 5.59 1.48 -29.00
CA LEU A 157 6.39 2.65 -28.65
C LEU A 157 7.26 2.34 -27.44
N SER A 158 8.46 2.90 -27.44
CA SER A 158 9.41 2.88 -26.33
C SER A 158 9.96 4.28 -26.12
N SER A 159 9.16 5.16 -25.54
CA SER A 159 9.50 6.55 -25.22
C SER A 159 9.72 6.75 -23.72
N THR A 160 10.16 7.95 -23.32
CA THR A 160 10.24 8.36 -21.92
C THR A 160 8.91 8.21 -21.18
N THR A 161 7.78 8.51 -21.83
CA THR A 161 6.44 8.29 -21.27
C THR A 161 6.14 6.80 -21.11
N CYS A 162 6.50 5.94 -22.06
CA CYS A 162 6.37 4.50 -21.92
C CYS A 162 7.14 3.97 -20.70
N PHE A 163 8.39 4.41 -20.50
CA PHE A 163 9.18 4.03 -19.33
C PHE A 163 8.51 4.48 -18.02
N ARG A 164 7.93 5.68 -17.98
CA ARG A 164 7.19 6.17 -16.80
C ARG A 164 5.93 5.36 -16.52
N ILE A 165 5.18 4.95 -17.56
CA ILE A 165 4.02 4.07 -17.39
C ILE A 165 4.45 2.73 -16.76
N TRP A 166 5.49 2.10 -17.30
CA TRP A 166 6.03 0.85 -16.76
C TRP A 166 6.56 0.98 -15.34
N GLU A 167 7.28 2.07 -15.04
CA GLU A 167 7.77 2.39 -13.69
C GLU A 167 6.62 2.50 -12.70
N LYS A 168 5.56 3.24 -13.04
CA LYS A 168 4.38 3.42 -12.17
C LYS A 168 3.61 2.12 -11.93
N LEU A 169 3.41 1.29 -12.96
CA LEU A 169 2.76 -0.01 -12.80
C LEU A 169 3.62 -1.00 -11.99
N SER A 170 4.93 -1.04 -12.24
CA SER A 170 5.87 -1.91 -11.50
C SER A 170 5.96 -1.49 -10.03
N PHE A 171 6.10 -0.18 -9.77
CA PHE A 171 6.09 0.38 -8.43
C PHE A 171 4.79 0.03 -7.69
N CYS A 172 3.65 0.10 -8.37
CA CYS A 172 2.36 -0.29 -7.78
C CYS A 172 2.36 -1.77 -7.34
N ILE A 173 2.84 -2.68 -8.19
CA ILE A 173 2.94 -4.12 -7.90
C ILE A 173 3.86 -4.36 -6.69
N GLU A 174 5.03 -3.72 -6.68
CA GLU A 174 5.99 -3.82 -5.58
C GLU A 174 5.44 -3.32 -4.26
N LYS A 175 4.67 -2.22 -4.27
CA LYS A 175 4.04 -1.67 -3.06
C LYS A 175 2.92 -2.54 -2.51
N VAL A 176 2.16 -3.26 -3.35
CA VAL A 176 1.17 -4.24 -2.86
C VAL A 176 1.88 -5.38 -2.12
N ILE A 177 2.97 -5.93 -2.65
CA ILE A 177 3.69 -7.01 -1.96
C ILE A 177 4.40 -6.50 -0.70
N SER A 178 4.98 -5.30 -0.76
CA SER A 178 5.59 -4.66 0.42
C SER A 178 4.56 -4.42 1.53
N LEU A 179 3.33 -4.02 1.17
CA LEU A 179 2.22 -3.87 2.12
C LEU A 179 2.01 -5.18 2.88
N LEU A 180 1.94 -6.30 2.17
CA LEU A 180 1.75 -7.61 2.79
C LEU A 180 2.92 -7.99 3.72
N ASP A 181 4.17 -7.66 3.36
CA ASP A 181 5.33 -7.87 4.24
C ASP A 181 5.22 -7.05 5.53
N PHE A 182 4.85 -5.77 5.44
CA PHE A 182 4.68 -4.92 6.62
C PHE A 182 3.50 -5.35 7.50
N LEU A 183 2.39 -5.77 6.90
CA LEU A 183 1.27 -6.34 7.62
C LEU A 183 1.66 -7.65 8.33
N SER A 184 2.45 -8.52 7.70
CA SER A 184 2.96 -9.72 8.39
C SER A 184 3.77 -9.37 9.62
N LYS A 185 4.66 -8.38 9.53
CA LYS A 185 5.46 -7.93 10.69
C LYS A 185 4.57 -7.37 11.78
N TYR A 186 3.62 -6.51 11.42
CA TYR A 186 2.65 -5.93 12.32
C TYR A 186 1.82 -7.00 13.04
N VAL A 187 1.21 -7.92 12.29
CA VAL A 187 0.33 -8.97 12.84
C VAL A 187 1.13 -10.00 13.65
N ALA A 188 2.39 -10.26 13.29
CA ALA A 188 3.28 -11.13 14.07
C ALA A 188 3.62 -10.50 15.42
N GLU A 189 3.95 -9.21 15.46
CA GLU A 189 4.33 -8.53 16.69
C GLU A 189 3.14 -8.45 17.67
N ILE A 190 1.95 -8.06 17.19
CA ILE A 190 0.74 -8.01 18.01
C ILE A 190 0.30 -9.41 18.49
N SER A 191 0.58 -10.47 17.72
CA SER A 191 0.27 -11.86 18.11
C SER A 191 1.04 -12.32 19.35
N GLU A 192 2.20 -11.73 19.61
CA GLU A 192 3.12 -12.13 20.68
C GLU A 192 3.30 -11.05 21.75
N MET A 193 2.54 -9.95 21.66
CA MET A 193 2.70 -8.79 22.52
C MET A 193 2.34 -9.06 23.99
N HIS A 194 1.36 -9.93 24.24
CA HIS A 194 0.91 -10.27 25.58
C HIS A 194 1.88 -11.23 26.27
N GLY A 195 2.44 -10.82 27.41
CA GLY A 195 3.28 -11.67 28.27
C GLY A 195 4.77 -11.71 27.90
N LYS A 196 5.21 -10.94 26.90
CA LYS A 196 6.64 -10.77 26.60
C LYS A 196 7.29 -9.76 27.53
N LYS A 197 8.52 -10.06 27.96
CA LYS A 197 9.41 -9.06 28.55
C LYS A 197 9.78 -8.04 27.48
N LEU A 198 9.60 -6.75 27.78
CA LEU A 198 9.98 -5.65 26.90
C LEU A 198 11.51 -5.58 26.84
N THR A 199 12.08 -5.81 25.66
CA THR A 199 13.55 -5.82 25.43
C THR A 199 14.02 -4.66 24.56
N GLY A 200 13.10 -3.81 24.08
CA GLY A 200 13.40 -2.71 23.15
C GLY A 200 13.70 -3.17 21.72
N LYS A 201 13.59 -4.47 21.42
CA LYS A 201 13.82 -5.04 20.08
C LYS A 201 12.54 -5.70 19.56
N LEU A 202 12.17 -5.37 18.34
CA LEU A 202 11.16 -6.10 17.57
C LEU A 202 11.78 -7.41 17.05
N ASN A 203 11.09 -8.54 17.22
CA ASN A 203 11.60 -9.85 16.81
C ASN A 203 11.15 -10.22 15.39
N THR A 204 10.48 -9.30 14.70
CA THR A 204 9.78 -9.54 13.44
C THR A 204 10.52 -8.99 12.22
N SER A 205 11.78 -8.58 12.36
CA SER A 205 12.55 -7.99 11.25
C SER A 205 12.71 -8.92 10.04
N SER A 206 12.79 -10.23 10.26
CA SER A 206 12.89 -11.27 9.22
C SER A 206 11.54 -11.81 8.75
N VAL A 207 10.43 -11.42 9.36
CA VAL A 207 9.10 -11.89 8.99
C VAL A 207 8.71 -11.28 7.64
N THR A 208 8.22 -12.12 6.74
CA THR A 208 7.72 -11.72 5.42
C THR A 208 6.29 -12.21 5.21
N TYR A 209 5.67 -11.85 4.09
CA TYR A 209 4.37 -12.38 3.71
C TYR A 209 4.33 -13.91 3.64
N GLY A 210 5.44 -14.55 3.26
CA GLY A 210 5.55 -16.02 3.24
C GLY A 210 5.30 -16.68 4.60
N ASP A 211 5.45 -15.93 5.69
CA ASP A 211 5.18 -16.40 7.05
C ASP A 211 3.76 -16.13 7.55
N TRP A 212 2.92 -15.43 6.78
CA TRP A 212 1.57 -15.02 7.18
C TRP A 212 0.76 -16.17 7.79
N ARG A 213 0.77 -17.33 7.11
CA ARG A 213 0.05 -18.54 7.56
C ARG A 213 0.54 -19.12 8.89
N LYS A 214 1.76 -18.79 9.32
CA LYS A 214 2.36 -19.26 10.57
C LYS A 214 1.98 -18.35 11.75
N ILE A 215 1.62 -17.10 11.49
CA ILE A 215 1.30 -16.10 12.52
C ILE A 215 -0.01 -16.46 13.22
N LYS A 216 -0.01 -16.53 14.55
CA LYS A 216 -1.14 -17.00 15.38
C LYS A 216 -2.46 -16.29 15.04
N LEU A 217 -2.47 -14.96 15.01
CA LEU A 217 -3.70 -14.20 14.72
C LEU A 217 -4.13 -14.28 13.26
N ALA A 218 -3.21 -14.58 12.34
CA ALA A 218 -3.46 -14.56 10.90
C ALA A 218 -3.83 -15.94 10.30
N LYS A 219 -3.74 -17.02 11.09
CA LYS A 219 -4.09 -18.38 10.64
C LYS A 219 -5.51 -18.46 10.06
N ASN A 220 -5.68 -19.19 8.95
CA ASN A 220 -6.98 -19.43 8.32
C ASN A 220 -7.75 -18.14 7.99
N THR A 221 -7.04 -17.09 7.59
CA THR A 221 -7.61 -15.84 7.04
C THR A 221 -7.63 -15.90 5.52
N ALA A 222 -8.33 -14.99 4.84
CA ALA A 222 -8.45 -14.99 3.38
C ALA A 222 -7.09 -14.94 2.66
N LEU A 223 -6.11 -14.18 3.17
CA LEU A 223 -4.74 -14.14 2.65
C LEU A 223 -3.99 -15.48 2.83
N CYS A 224 -4.47 -16.39 3.68
CA CYS A 224 -3.95 -17.74 3.67
C CYS A 224 -4.25 -18.43 2.35
N ASP A 225 -5.34 -18.13 1.67
CA ASP A 225 -5.62 -18.73 0.36
C ASP A 225 -4.83 -17.95 -0.70
N LEU A 226 -3.78 -18.58 -1.24
CA LEU A 226 -2.95 -17.97 -2.28
C LEU A 226 -3.79 -17.88 -3.56
N THR A 227 -4.60 -16.82 -3.71
CA THR A 227 -5.43 -16.62 -4.90
C THR A 227 -4.58 -16.45 -6.15
N ASP A 228 -5.15 -16.70 -7.32
CA ASP A 228 -4.41 -16.55 -8.58
C ASP A 228 -3.98 -15.10 -8.81
N ALA A 229 -4.78 -14.12 -8.36
CA ALA A 229 -4.40 -12.71 -8.34
C ALA A 229 -3.15 -12.45 -7.48
N LEU A 230 -3.13 -12.98 -6.25
CA LEU A 230 -1.99 -12.83 -5.36
C LEU A 230 -0.73 -13.52 -5.90
N ARG A 231 -0.88 -14.74 -6.44
CA ARG A 231 0.21 -15.45 -7.09
C ARG A 231 0.77 -14.66 -8.26
N LEU A 232 -0.11 -14.10 -9.11
CA LEU A 232 0.29 -13.27 -10.23
C LEU A 232 1.07 -12.04 -9.76
N LEU A 233 0.56 -11.28 -8.79
CA LEU A 233 1.27 -10.10 -8.28
C LEU A 233 2.63 -10.45 -7.66
N THR A 234 2.74 -11.59 -6.99
CA THR A 234 4.02 -12.06 -6.43
C THR A 234 5.03 -12.37 -7.54
N VAL A 235 4.61 -13.10 -8.56
CA VAL A 235 5.48 -13.41 -9.71
C VAL A 235 5.87 -12.15 -10.47
N LEU A 236 4.95 -11.19 -10.66
CA LEU A 236 5.26 -9.94 -11.34
C LEU A 236 6.24 -9.08 -10.53
N ARG A 237 6.09 -9.02 -9.21
CA ARG A 237 7.07 -8.37 -8.32
C ARG A 237 8.45 -9.00 -8.47
N ASP A 238 8.54 -10.32 -8.55
CA ASP A 238 9.83 -10.99 -8.74
C ASP A 238 10.43 -10.66 -10.11
N GLU A 239 9.62 -10.54 -11.17
CA GLU A 239 10.10 -10.09 -12.48
C GLU A 239 10.60 -8.63 -12.45
N THR A 240 9.93 -7.71 -11.75
CA THR A 240 10.39 -6.31 -11.65
C THR A 240 11.65 -6.17 -10.78
N VAL A 241 11.71 -6.89 -9.65
CA VAL A 241 12.83 -6.79 -8.69
C VAL A 241 14.07 -7.57 -9.14
N HIS A 242 13.90 -8.78 -9.67
CA HIS A 242 15.02 -9.67 -9.99
C HIS A 242 15.41 -9.66 -11.47
N ASN A 243 14.45 -9.43 -12.37
CA ASN A 243 14.69 -9.38 -13.81
C ASN A 243 14.61 -7.94 -14.38
N GLY A 244 14.40 -6.94 -13.51
CA GLY A 244 14.40 -5.51 -13.80
C GLY A 244 13.12 -4.99 -14.47
N THR A 245 12.44 -5.81 -15.28
CA THR A 245 11.21 -5.42 -16.01
C THR A 245 10.39 -6.66 -16.37
N ILE A 246 9.06 -6.47 -16.46
CA ILE A 246 8.15 -7.49 -17.04
C ILE A 246 8.39 -7.60 -18.55
N ASP A 247 8.48 -6.47 -19.25
CA ASP A 247 8.95 -6.36 -20.64
C ASP A 247 10.30 -5.63 -20.69
N HIS A 248 11.33 -6.31 -21.21
CA HIS A 248 12.69 -5.78 -21.37
C HIS A 248 12.77 -4.45 -22.11
N PHE A 249 11.80 -4.20 -23.01
CA PHE A 249 11.81 -3.01 -23.84
C PHE A 249 10.78 -1.98 -23.38
N SER A 250 10.07 -2.25 -22.29
CA SER A 250 9.04 -1.35 -21.74
C SER A 250 8.10 -0.82 -22.82
N ARG A 251 7.65 -1.70 -23.71
CA ARG A 251 6.81 -1.30 -24.85
C ARG A 251 5.39 -0.99 -24.40
N VAL A 252 4.81 0.03 -25.01
CA VAL A 252 3.36 0.23 -25.01
C VAL A 252 2.88 0.03 -26.43
N TYR A 253 1.88 -0.82 -26.60
CA TYR A 253 1.27 -1.11 -27.89
C TYR A 253 0.09 -0.18 -28.10
N GLU A 254 -0.04 0.32 -29.32
CA GLU A 254 -1.12 1.21 -29.73
C GLU A 254 -1.84 0.61 -30.92
N HIS A 255 -3.17 0.62 -30.84
CA HIS A 255 -4.04 0.46 -31.99
C HIS A 255 -4.45 1.85 -32.45
N ALA A 256 -4.18 2.19 -33.71
CA ALA A 256 -4.46 3.50 -34.29
C ALA A 256 -5.22 3.39 -35.62
N ILE A 257 -6.07 4.37 -35.87
CA ILE A 257 -6.74 4.57 -37.16
C ILE A 257 -6.33 5.96 -37.66
N ASN A 258 -5.54 6.01 -38.73
CA ASN A 258 -4.83 7.22 -39.16
C ASN A 258 -4.03 7.82 -37.98
N SER A 259 -4.10 9.14 -37.78
CA SER A 259 -3.40 9.83 -36.69
C SER A 259 -4.15 9.80 -35.34
N LYS A 260 -5.14 8.91 -35.16
CA LYS A 260 -5.92 8.82 -33.93
C LYS A 260 -5.71 7.47 -33.25
N VAL A 261 -5.10 7.51 -32.05
CA VAL A 261 -4.97 6.34 -31.18
C VAL A 261 -6.35 5.93 -30.67
N GLN A 262 -6.73 4.68 -30.94
CA GLN A 262 -7.98 4.10 -30.49
C GLN A 262 -7.82 3.45 -29.12
N SER A 263 -6.74 2.73 -28.87
CA SER A 263 -6.51 2.04 -27.60
C SER A 263 -5.04 1.75 -27.37
N ARG A 264 -4.65 1.64 -26.09
CA ARG A 264 -3.31 1.27 -25.68
C ARG A 264 -3.30 0.06 -24.77
N PHE A 265 -2.28 -0.77 -24.89
CA PHE A 265 -2.13 -1.92 -24.02
C PHE A 265 -0.66 -2.28 -23.79
N LEU A 266 -0.43 -2.92 -22.66
CA LEU A 266 0.87 -3.45 -22.25
C LEU A 266 0.73 -4.97 -22.19
N LEU A 267 1.58 -5.68 -22.92
CA LEU A 267 1.51 -7.14 -22.95
C LEU A 267 2.02 -7.74 -21.64
N LEU A 268 1.24 -8.69 -21.13
CA LEU A 268 1.59 -9.52 -19.99
C LEU A 268 1.95 -10.93 -20.50
N PRO A 269 3.06 -11.55 -20.05
CA PRO A 269 3.38 -12.92 -20.44
C PRO A 269 2.24 -13.91 -20.12
N ASP A 270 2.11 -14.93 -20.96
CA ASP A 270 1.12 -16.00 -20.79
C ASP A 270 1.25 -16.60 -19.40
N HIS A 271 0.12 -16.81 -18.73
CA HIS A 271 0.08 -17.32 -17.36
C HIS A 271 -1.09 -18.27 -17.14
N GLU A 272 -0.94 -19.14 -16.15
CA GLU A 272 -1.98 -20.08 -15.71
C GLU A 272 -1.91 -20.24 -14.19
N GLY A 273 -3.06 -20.18 -13.49
CA GLY A 273 -3.11 -20.27 -12.03
C GLY A 273 -2.28 -19.21 -11.29
N GLY A 274 -2.12 -18.02 -11.89
CA GLY A 274 -1.29 -16.93 -11.37
C GLY A 274 0.23 -17.13 -11.54
N ARG A 275 0.68 -18.05 -12.41
CA ARG A 275 2.10 -18.29 -12.69
C ARG A 275 2.41 -18.06 -14.16
N ILE A 276 3.51 -17.36 -14.46
CA ILE A 276 4.00 -17.18 -15.83
C ILE A 276 4.41 -18.54 -16.41
N LEU A 277 3.95 -18.84 -17.62
CA LEU A 277 4.28 -20.06 -18.34
C LEU A 277 5.74 -20.06 -18.78
N THR A 278 6.42 -21.19 -18.59
CA THR A 278 7.84 -21.32 -18.91
C THR A 278 8.10 -22.54 -19.79
N ALA A 279 8.95 -22.40 -20.81
CA ALA A 279 9.41 -23.50 -21.64
C ALA A 279 10.86 -23.30 -22.06
N ALA A 280 11.71 -24.32 -21.86
CA ALA A 280 13.14 -24.29 -22.20
C ALA A 280 13.89 -23.03 -21.71
N GLY A 281 13.62 -22.60 -20.48
CA GLY A 281 14.24 -21.40 -19.88
C GLY A 281 13.68 -20.05 -20.38
N ARG A 282 12.68 -20.07 -21.28
CA ARG A 282 11.99 -18.87 -21.75
C ARG A 282 10.68 -18.69 -20.99
N ARG A 283 10.30 -17.43 -20.74
CA ARG A 283 9.10 -17.05 -19.96
C ARG A 283 8.19 -16.03 -20.63
N ARG A 284 8.59 -15.49 -21.79
CA ARG A 284 7.92 -14.36 -22.46
C ARG A 284 7.15 -14.84 -23.70
N PHE A 285 6.15 -15.68 -23.44
CA PHE A 285 5.16 -16.06 -24.43
C PHE A 285 3.98 -15.10 -24.30
N PHE A 286 3.34 -14.75 -25.42
CA PHE A 286 2.25 -13.76 -25.45
C PHE A 286 1.07 -14.24 -26.32
N ARG A 287 0.88 -15.56 -26.40
CA ARG A 287 -0.17 -16.15 -27.23
C ARG A 287 -1.57 -15.86 -26.70
N GLN A 288 -1.73 -15.66 -25.39
CA GLN A 288 -3.02 -15.41 -24.75
C GLN A 288 -3.53 -13.97 -24.94
N ASP A 289 -2.71 -13.06 -25.47
CA ASP A 289 -3.05 -11.63 -25.64
C ASP A 289 -3.47 -10.97 -24.32
N ASN A 290 -2.78 -11.32 -23.23
CA ASN A 290 -3.05 -10.74 -21.91
C ASN A 290 -2.58 -9.28 -21.87
N HIS A 291 -3.44 -8.39 -21.38
CA HIS A 291 -3.13 -6.98 -21.21
C HIS A 291 -2.95 -6.64 -19.73
N LEU A 292 -1.73 -6.26 -19.33
CA LEU A 292 -1.40 -5.92 -17.96
C LEU A 292 -2.30 -4.80 -17.42
N ASN A 293 -2.52 -3.75 -18.21
CA ASN A 293 -3.42 -2.63 -17.87
C ASN A 293 -4.91 -3.03 -17.77
N ALA A 294 -5.34 -4.14 -18.35
CA ALA A 294 -6.70 -4.62 -18.15
C ALA A 294 -6.80 -5.53 -16.90
N ILE A 295 -5.77 -6.32 -16.62
CA ILE A 295 -5.75 -7.35 -15.57
C ILE A 295 -5.36 -6.75 -14.20
N LEU A 296 -4.37 -5.88 -14.16
CA LEU A 296 -3.74 -5.41 -12.93
C LEU A 296 -4.72 -4.73 -11.96
N PRO A 297 -5.62 -3.81 -12.39
CA PRO A 297 -6.55 -3.18 -11.47
C PRO A 297 -7.45 -4.19 -10.73
N GLY A 298 -7.94 -5.20 -11.45
CA GLY A 298 -8.75 -6.27 -10.87
C GLY A 298 -7.98 -7.15 -9.89
N ALA A 299 -6.73 -7.51 -10.24
CA ALA A 299 -5.86 -8.29 -9.37
C ALA A 299 -5.52 -7.54 -8.07
N ILE A 300 -5.22 -6.25 -8.15
CA ILE A 300 -4.97 -5.40 -6.96
C ILE A 300 -6.22 -5.32 -6.10
N HIS A 301 -7.39 -5.05 -6.69
CA HIS A 301 -8.65 -5.01 -5.95
C HIS A 301 -8.91 -6.30 -5.18
N GLN A 302 -8.73 -7.46 -5.82
CA GLN A 302 -8.92 -8.76 -5.17
C GLN A 302 -7.97 -8.94 -3.98
N VAL A 303 -6.67 -8.69 -4.17
CA VAL A 303 -5.67 -8.85 -3.10
C VAL A 303 -5.93 -7.89 -1.93
N LEU A 304 -6.33 -6.65 -2.21
CA LEU A 304 -6.68 -5.69 -1.16
C LEU A 304 -7.98 -6.07 -0.42
N ASN A 305 -8.96 -6.67 -1.10
CA ASN A 305 -10.13 -7.24 -0.44
C ASN A 305 -9.78 -8.45 0.45
N ASP A 306 -8.96 -9.37 -0.04
CA ASP A 306 -8.48 -10.51 0.75
C ASP A 306 -7.71 -10.01 1.99
N THR A 307 -6.93 -8.93 1.82
CA THR A 307 -6.25 -8.23 2.91
C THR A 307 -7.24 -7.67 3.92
N LEU A 308 -8.27 -6.95 3.48
CA LEU A 308 -9.31 -6.40 4.35
C LEU A 308 -10.01 -7.50 5.16
N LEU A 309 -10.47 -8.56 4.49
CA LEU A 309 -11.15 -9.70 5.15
C LEU A 309 -10.23 -10.37 6.18
N SER A 310 -8.94 -10.45 5.88
CA SER A 310 -7.95 -11.02 6.79
C SER A 310 -7.72 -10.13 8.01
N LEU A 311 -7.60 -8.82 7.83
CA LEU A 311 -7.45 -7.86 8.93
C LEU A 311 -8.71 -7.77 9.78
N GLN A 312 -9.91 -7.83 9.19
CA GLN A 312 -11.16 -7.95 9.95
C GLN A 312 -11.18 -9.19 10.84
N THR A 313 -10.72 -10.32 10.30
CA THR A 313 -10.58 -11.57 11.06
C THR A 313 -9.54 -11.43 12.18
N VAL A 314 -8.38 -10.83 11.91
CA VAL A 314 -7.35 -10.53 12.93
C VAL A 314 -7.94 -9.65 14.03
N ASN A 315 -8.60 -8.55 13.67
CA ASN A 315 -9.24 -7.62 14.61
C ASN A 315 -10.27 -8.35 15.49
N SER A 316 -11.12 -9.20 14.91
CA SER A 316 -12.13 -9.96 15.67
C SER A 316 -11.54 -10.93 16.70
N ARG A 317 -10.30 -11.38 16.49
CA ARG A 317 -9.58 -12.30 17.39
C ARG A 317 -8.81 -11.57 18.49
N MET A 318 -8.63 -10.26 18.36
CA MET A 318 -7.98 -9.44 19.37
C MET A 318 -8.98 -9.07 20.48
N PRO A 319 -8.58 -9.21 21.76
CA PRO A 319 -9.43 -8.83 22.87
C PRO A 319 -9.71 -7.32 22.84
N THR A 320 -10.89 -6.94 23.33
CA THR A 320 -11.19 -5.54 23.67
C THR A 320 -11.07 -5.46 25.19
N VAL A 321 -10.22 -4.55 25.68
CA VAL A 321 -9.88 -4.45 27.11
C VAL A 321 -10.60 -3.29 27.78
N TRP A 322 -10.80 -2.19 27.06
CA TRP A 322 -11.52 -1.03 27.58
C TRP A 322 -13.02 -1.19 27.33
N ASP A 323 -13.81 -1.12 28.40
CA ASP A 323 -15.27 -1.19 28.33
C ASP A 323 -15.88 0.06 27.68
N ASP A 324 -15.23 1.22 27.88
CA ASP A 324 -15.60 2.50 27.27
C ASP A 324 -14.37 3.16 26.61
N PRO A 325 -14.20 3.04 25.28
CA PRO A 325 -13.11 3.68 24.56
C PRO A 325 -13.28 5.20 24.41
N SER A 326 -14.44 5.80 24.74
CA SER A 326 -14.61 7.26 24.62
C SER A 326 -13.62 8.01 25.49
N LEU A 327 -13.29 7.48 26.68
CA LEU A 327 -12.29 8.05 27.58
C LEU A 327 -10.90 8.24 26.95
N TYR A 328 -10.57 7.45 25.92
CA TYR A 328 -9.35 7.66 25.14
C TYR A 328 -9.46 8.91 24.27
N TYR A 329 -10.58 9.10 23.58
CA TYR A 329 -10.79 10.20 22.65
C TYR A 329 -11.15 11.52 23.36
N ASP A 330 -11.99 11.47 24.39
CA ASP A 330 -12.56 12.64 25.07
C ASP A 330 -11.49 13.44 25.83
N ARG A 331 -10.44 12.78 26.33
CA ARG A 331 -9.40 13.43 27.14
C ARG A 331 -8.62 14.50 26.36
N HIS A 332 -8.40 14.28 25.07
CA HIS A 332 -7.73 15.23 24.18
C HIS A 332 -8.48 15.36 22.86
N GLU A 333 -9.78 15.67 22.92
CA GLU A 333 -10.66 15.83 21.75
C GLU A 333 -10.05 16.81 20.73
N GLU A 334 -9.58 17.97 21.19
CA GLU A 334 -8.96 19.00 20.32
C GLU A 334 -7.70 18.46 19.59
N LEU A 335 -6.92 17.60 20.23
CA LEU A 335 -5.75 16.96 19.60
C LEU A 335 -6.21 15.99 18.52
N HIS A 336 -7.22 15.16 18.79
CA HIS A 336 -7.76 14.23 17.80
C HIS A 336 -8.36 14.97 16.60
N GLU A 337 -9.09 16.06 16.83
CA GLU A 337 -9.59 16.94 15.77
C GLU A 337 -8.47 17.57 14.96
N ALA A 338 -7.41 18.07 15.62
CA ALA A 338 -6.25 18.65 14.96
C ALA A 338 -5.50 17.61 14.11
N LEU A 339 -5.31 16.39 14.62
CA LEU A 339 -4.68 15.29 13.89
C LEU A 339 -5.52 14.82 12.71
N ASP A 340 -6.85 14.73 12.85
CA ASP A 340 -7.77 14.39 11.76
C ASP A 340 -7.78 15.50 10.68
N ALA A 341 -7.83 16.76 11.09
CA ALA A 341 -7.74 17.91 10.18
C ALA A 341 -6.39 17.93 9.44
N ALA A 342 -5.28 17.69 10.14
CA ALA A 342 -3.95 17.63 9.55
C ALA A 342 -3.82 16.46 8.56
N GLY A 343 -4.32 15.28 8.93
CA GLY A 343 -4.37 14.10 8.06
C GLY A 343 -5.12 14.36 6.76
N LYS A 344 -6.23 15.11 6.80
CA LYS A 344 -7.02 15.49 5.61
C LYS A 344 -6.27 16.39 4.63
N VAL A 345 -5.29 17.17 5.11
CA VAL A 345 -4.50 18.08 4.27
C VAL A 345 -3.06 17.62 4.07
N GLY A 346 -2.69 16.44 4.57
CA GLY A 346 -1.32 15.92 4.52
C GLY A 346 -0.33 16.77 5.33
N ALA A 347 -0.79 17.47 6.36
CA ALA A 347 0.06 18.24 7.26
C ALA A 347 0.61 17.37 8.39
N PHE A 348 1.82 17.68 8.83
CA PHE A 348 2.42 17.12 10.03
C PHE A 348 2.17 18.08 11.21
N VAL A 349 1.65 17.54 12.31
CA VAL A 349 1.47 18.29 13.56
C VAL A 349 2.42 17.72 14.59
N LYS A 350 3.40 18.54 14.98
CA LYS A 350 4.26 18.25 16.13
C LYS A 350 3.54 18.71 17.38
N TYR A 351 3.40 17.82 18.34
CA TYR A 351 2.77 18.10 19.61
C TYR A 351 3.80 17.94 20.73
N LYS A 352 3.78 18.84 21.71
CA LYS A 352 4.57 18.71 22.93
C LYS A 352 3.68 18.24 24.05
N ALA A 353 4.26 17.51 25.00
CA ALA A 353 3.61 17.15 26.26
C ALA A 353 2.95 18.33 26.99
N THR A 354 3.44 19.56 26.81
CA THR A 354 2.83 20.80 27.37
C THR A 354 1.54 21.23 26.68
N ASP A 355 1.25 20.64 25.53
CA ASP A 355 0.10 20.98 24.71
C ASP A 355 -1.09 20.03 25.02
N ALA A 356 -0.88 18.97 25.84
CA ALA A 356 -1.85 17.99 26.38
C ALA A 356 -2.14 18.27 27.84
#